data_AF-A0A5A7V7F3-F1
#
_entry.id   AF-A0A5A7V7F3-F1
#
_cell.length_a   1.000
_cell.length_b   1.000
_cell.length_c   1.000
_cell.angle_alpha   90.00
_cell.angle_beta   90.00
_cell.angle_gamma   90.00
#
_symmetry.space_group_name_H-M   'P 1'
#
loop_
_entity.id
_entity.type
_entity.pdbx_description
1 polymer ?
#
loop_
_entity_poly.entity_id
_entity_poly.type
_entity_poly.pdbx_seq_one_letter_code
_entity_poly.pdbx_strand_id
1 'polypeptide(L)'
;MSSSSSSVWENVDMSLNIDDFIFMSTDHSIPKEIVHKARTNLGVNISYQKAWRAKEHMVKILHGDRAESYALIPRFFDKLVESNPGTCTALEMDDSGHFKFCFMVFGASIEGWKYCRLIFVDGTFLKYSENDVSWTWFFEKIRGSFSERANLVIVSGRHLSIPKGVLKVFLDVEYCVCTKQILSNLKLHFKNPLLDKYFFSRAYAYTVKEFEYHMRCMKSICSNIRYYLSSVGFEKWSRAYSRRRRYRMMKPNCAESVNSVFKDLRKLPVATMLCSIRDVLQK
;
A
#
# COMPACT_ATOMS: atom_id res chain seq x y z
N MET A 1 -18.68 -15.93 -54.49
CA MET A 1 -19.47 -16.56 -53.42
C MET A 1 -18.91 -16.09 -52.10
N SER A 2 -19.51 -15.03 -51.57
CA SER A 2 -19.25 -14.44 -50.26
C SER A 2 -20.23 -15.05 -49.25
N SER A 3 -19.72 -15.65 -48.17
CA SER A 3 -20.55 -16.07 -47.03
C SER A 3 -20.25 -15.17 -45.84
N SER A 4 -21.26 -14.37 -45.54
CA SER A 4 -21.52 -13.48 -44.41
C SER A 4 -21.33 -14.10 -43.03
N SER A 5 -20.45 -13.51 -42.22
CA SER A 5 -20.42 -13.63 -40.76
C SER A 5 -21.27 -12.51 -40.15
N SER A 6 -22.57 -12.79 -40.00
CA SER A 6 -23.55 -11.89 -39.37
C SER A 6 -23.54 -12.05 -37.84
N SER A 7 -23.30 -10.93 -37.16
CA SER A 7 -23.88 -10.49 -35.87
C SER A 7 -24.07 -11.50 -34.73
N VAL A 8 -23.06 -11.62 -33.86
CA VAL A 8 -23.24 -12.07 -32.45
C VAL A 8 -23.90 -10.96 -31.59
N TRP A 9 -24.33 -9.86 -32.20
CA TRP A 9 -24.85 -8.66 -31.54
C TRP A 9 -26.39 -8.56 -31.49
N GLU A 10 -27.13 -9.54 -32.01
CA GLU A 10 -28.58 -9.37 -32.20
C GLU A 10 -29.49 -9.77 -31.03
N ASN A 11 -29.00 -10.21 -29.87
CA ASN A 11 -29.89 -10.59 -28.76
C ASN A 11 -29.38 -10.21 -27.36
N VAL A 12 -28.98 -8.96 -27.17
CA VAL A 12 -28.93 -8.35 -25.83
C VAL A 12 -29.85 -7.13 -25.81
N ASP A 13 -30.96 -7.28 -25.10
CA ASP A 13 -32.00 -6.28 -24.87
C ASP A 13 -31.40 -4.90 -24.52
N MET A 14 -31.63 -3.95 -25.42
CA MET A 14 -31.02 -2.64 -25.53
C MET A 14 -31.83 -1.57 -24.76
N SER A 15 -32.40 -1.93 -23.62
CA SER A 15 -33.22 -1.04 -22.78
C SER A 15 -32.47 -0.42 -21.59
N LEU A 16 -31.14 -0.55 -21.54
CA LEU A 16 -30.30 0.14 -20.58
C LEU A 16 -29.29 1.00 -21.33
N ASN A 17 -29.50 2.31 -21.27
CA ASN A 17 -28.69 3.27 -21.98
C ASN A 17 -27.24 3.20 -21.47
N ILE A 18 -26.28 3.30 -22.36
CA ILE A 18 -24.84 3.33 -22.03
C ILE A 18 -24.56 4.37 -20.93
N ASP A 19 -25.33 5.46 -20.90
CA ASP A 19 -25.25 6.53 -19.89
C ASP A 19 -25.69 6.09 -18.48
N ASP A 20 -26.68 5.20 -18.35
CA ASP A 20 -27.09 4.64 -17.04
C ASP A 20 -25.99 3.73 -16.47
N PHE A 21 -25.28 3.01 -17.35
CA PHE A 21 -24.12 2.20 -17.00
C PHE A 21 -22.86 3.03 -16.74
N ILE A 22 -22.66 4.15 -17.45
CA ILE A 22 -21.58 5.10 -17.21
C ILE A 22 -21.76 5.77 -15.84
N PHE A 23 -22.98 6.15 -15.46
CA PHE A 23 -23.30 6.67 -14.12
C PHE A 23 -23.06 5.64 -13.01
N MET A 24 -23.29 4.34 -13.27
CA MET A 24 -22.86 3.26 -12.38
C MET A 24 -21.34 3.04 -12.35
N SER A 25 -20.60 3.49 -13.37
CA SER A 25 -19.16 3.27 -13.55
C SER A 25 -18.27 4.41 -13.04
N THR A 26 -18.81 5.63 -12.91
CA THR A 26 -18.20 6.72 -12.12
C THR A 26 -18.25 6.42 -10.62
N ASP A 27 -19.13 5.51 -10.23
CA ASP A 27 -19.13 4.94 -8.89
C ASP A 27 -18.09 3.82 -8.82
N HIS A 28 -17.23 3.84 -7.80
CA HIS A 28 -16.22 2.83 -7.48
C HIS A 28 -16.81 1.46 -7.09
N SER A 29 -18.03 1.20 -7.56
CA SER A 29 -18.94 0.25 -7.01
C SER A 29 -18.42 -1.19 -7.18
N ILE A 30 -18.43 -1.92 -6.08
CA ILE A 30 -17.96 -3.30 -6.01
C ILE A 30 -19.01 -4.16 -6.73
N PRO A 31 -18.68 -5.28 -7.40
CA PRO A 31 -19.68 -6.06 -8.16
C PRO A 31 -20.96 -6.42 -7.37
N LYS A 32 -20.90 -6.46 -6.04
CA LYS A 32 -22.07 -6.60 -5.16
C LYS A 32 -23.05 -5.42 -5.23
N GLU A 33 -22.57 -4.20 -5.35
CA GLU A 33 -23.40 -3.00 -5.52
C GLU A 33 -24.00 -2.95 -6.93
N ILE A 34 -23.29 -3.44 -7.95
CA ILE A 34 -23.85 -3.60 -9.31
C ILE A 34 -25.00 -4.61 -9.28
N VAL A 35 -24.84 -5.75 -8.60
CA VAL A 35 -25.92 -6.73 -8.39
C VAL A 35 -27.11 -6.09 -7.67
N HIS A 36 -26.83 -5.31 -6.61
CA HIS A 36 -27.87 -4.63 -5.84
C HIS A 36 -28.64 -3.61 -6.70
N LYS A 37 -27.93 -2.72 -7.40
CA LYS A 37 -28.51 -1.69 -8.28
C LYS A 37 -29.30 -2.30 -9.43
N ALA A 38 -28.79 -3.37 -10.05
CA ALA A 38 -29.52 -4.08 -11.10
C ALA A 38 -30.86 -4.62 -10.58
N ARG A 39 -30.87 -5.14 -9.35
CA ARG A 39 -32.10 -5.63 -8.72
C ARG A 39 -33.04 -4.51 -8.29
N THR A 40 -32.54 -3.43 -7.69
CA THR A 40 -33.37 -2.35 -7.12
C THR A 40 -33.87 -1.35 -8.16
N ASN A 41 -33.03 -1.00 -9.14
CA ASN A 41 -33.33 0.08 -10.08
C ASN A 41 -33.92 -0.47 -11.37
N LEU A 42 -33.50 -1.67 -11.77
CA LEU A 42 -33.83 -2.23 -13.08
C LEU A 42 -34.73 -3.48 -12.97
N GLY A 43 -34.98 -3.98 -11.77
CA GLY A 43 -35.77 -5.20 -11.53
C GLY A 43 -35.10 -6.49 -12.04
N VAL A 44 -33.83 -6.43 -12.46
CA VAL A 44 -33.12 -7.56 -13.06
C VAL A 44 -32.21 -8.23 -12.04
N ASN A 45 -32.37 -9.55 -11.88
CA ASN A 45 -31.44 -10.35 -11.08
C ASN A 45 -30.24 -10.78 -11.93
N ILE A 46 -29.05 -10.25 -11.61
CA ILE A 46 -27.79 -10.65 -12.23
C ILE A 46 -26.89 -11.37 -11.23
N SER A 47 -26.10 -12.33 -11.73
CA SER A 47 -25.11 -13.01 -10.89
C SER A 47 -23.91 -12.11 -10.61
N TYR A 48 -23.19 -12.39 -9.51
CA TYR A 48 -21.93 -11.72 -9.19
C TYR A 48 -20.91 -11.80 -10.33
N GLN A 49 -20.82 -12.96 -11.00
CA GLN A 49 -19.90 -13.15 -12.13
C GLN A 49 -20.28 -12.27 -13.32
N LYS A 50 -21.57 -12.13 -13.62
CA LYS A 50 -22.05 -11.25 -14.69
C LYS A 50 -21.76 -9.78 -14.37
N ALA A 51 -21.99 -9.37 -13.13
CA ALA A 51 -21.64 -8.03 -12.64
C ALA A 51 -20.13 -7.76 -12.69
N TRP A 52 -19.29 -8.73 -12.32
CA TRP A 52 -17.83 -8.62 -12.40
C TRP A 52 -17.36 -8.50 -13.85
N ARG A 53 -17.86 -9.35 -14.77
CA ARG A 53 -17.51 -9.28 -16.20
C ARG A 53 -17.93 -7.96 -16.84
N ALA A 54 -19.15 -7.47 -16.53
CA ALA A 54 -19.63 -6.19 -17.01
C ALA A 54 -18.71 -5.04 -16.53
N LYS A 55 -18.29 -5.08 -15.26
CA LYS A 55 -17.32 -4.12 -14.71
C LYS A 55 -15.97 -4.18 -15.41
N GLU A 56 -15.41 -5.37 -15.61
CA GLU A 56 -14.11 -5.54 -16.27
C GLU A 56 -14.15 -5.08 -17.73
N HIS A 57 -15.25 -5.35 -18.43
CA HIS A 57 -15.48 -4.85 -19.79
C HIS A 57 -15.53 -3.31 -19.82
N MET A 58 -16.22 -2.69 -18.86
CA MET A 58 -16.27 -1.23 -18.76
C MET A 58 -14.91 -0.62 -18.43
N VAL A 59 -14.15 -1.22 -17.50
CA VAL A 59 -12.77 -0.80 -17.19
C VAL A 59 -11.90 -0.86 -18.45
N LYS A 60 -12.08 -1.91 -19.27
CA LYS A 60 -11.36 -2.04 -20.55
C LYS A 60 -11.76 -0.96 -21.57
N ILE A 61 -13.05 -0.62 -21.66
CA ILE A 61 -13.52 0.48 -22.52
C ILE A 61 -12.91 1.82 -22.08
N LEU A 62 -12.95 2.11 -20.78
CA LEU A 62 -12.55 3.41 -20.24
C LEU A 62 -11.03 3.60 -20.15
N HIS A 63 -10.28 2.52 -19.91
CA HIS A 63 -8.85 2.60 -19.56
C HIS A 63 -7.95 1.75 -20.45
N GLY A 64 -8.51 1.07 -21.45
CA GLY A 64 -7.79 0.15 -22.31
C GLY A 64 -7.55 -1.22 -21.67
N ASP A 65 -6.86 -2.09 -22.41
CA ASP A 65 -6.58 -3.44 -21.96
C ASP A 65 -5.53 -3.47 -20.84
N ARG A 66 -5.77 -4.30 -19.81
CA ARG A 66 -4.85 -4.41 -18.67
C ARG A 66 -3.48 -4.97 -19.08
N ALA A 67 -3.42 -5.94 -19.98
CA ALA A 67 -2.16 -6.50 -20.41
C ALA A 67 -1.37 -5.48 -21.24
N GLU A 68 -2.02 -4.80 -22.17
CA GLU A 68 -1.40 -3.76 -22.99
C GLU A 68 -0.92 -2.57 -22.15
N SER A 69 -1.59 -2.27 -21.03
CA SER A 69 -1.21 -1.15 -20.15
C SER A 69 0.20 -1.28 -19.55
N TYR A 70 0.76 -2.49 -19.42
CA TYR A 70 2.15 -2.68 -18.95
C TYR A 70 3.17 -2.17 -19.97
N ALA A 71 2.88 -2.27 -21.28
CA ALA A 71 3.75 -1.77 -22.34
C ALA A 71 3.87 -0.24 -22.34
N LEU A 72 2.97 0.47 -21.64
CA LEU A 72 2.98 1.93 -21.54
C LEU A 72 3.89 2.45 -20.42
N ILE A 73 4.37 1.60 -19.51
CA ILE A 73 5.18 2.01 -18.35
C ILE A 73 6.47 2.75 -18.76
N PRO A 74 7.26 2.27 -19.74
CA PRO A 74 8.48 2.97 -20.15
C PRO A 74 8.19 4.41 -20.61
N ARG A 75 7.22 4.58 -21.51
CA ARG A 75 6.82 5.91 -22.02
C ARG A 75 6.27 6.81 -20.91
N PHE A 76 5.54 6.25 -19.96
CA PHE A 76 5.08 6.98 -18.78
C PHE A 76 6.27 7.47 -17.94
N PHE A 77 7.27 6.63 -17.69
CA PHE A 77 8.48 7.01 -16.95
C PHE A 77 9.28 8.09 -17.66
N ASP A 78 9.47 8.00 -18.98
CA ASP A 78 10.17 9.03 -19.74
C ASP A 78 9.49 10.39 -19.56
N LYS A 79 8.16 10.43 -19.72
CA LYS A 79 7.37 11.66 -19.53
C LYS A 79 7.35 12.14 -18.09
N LEU A 80 7.39 11.23 -17.13
CA LEU A 80 7.43 11.59 -15.73
C LEU A 80 8.76 12.26 -15.37
N VAL A 81 9.88 11.72 -15.84
CA VAL A 81 11.21 12.30 -15.60
C VAL A 81 11.38 13.63 -16.34
N GLU A 82 10.90 13.74 -17.58
CA GLU A 82 10.91 14.99 -18.36
C GLU A 82 10.13 16.11 -17.66
N SER A 83 8.94 15.81 -17.14
CA SER A 83 8.11 16.79 -16.44
C SER A 83 8.54 17.08 -15.00
N ASN A 84 9.27 16.15 -14.37
CA ASN A 84 9.73 16.27 -12.99
C ASN A 84 11.21 15.91 -12.86
N PRO A 85 12.12 16.83 -13.20
CA PRO A 85 13.56 16.62 -13.07
C PRO A 85 13.96 16.13 -11.68
N GLY A 86 14.91 15.18 -11.64
CA GLY A 86 15.36 14.53 -10.40
C GLY A 86 14.50 13.34 -9.95
N THR A 87 13.41 13.03 -10.65
CA THR A 87 12.65 11.79 -10.43
C THR A 87 13.50 10.58 -10.78
N CYS A 88 13.48 9.55 -9.91
CA CYS A 88 14.10 8.26 -10.20
C CYS A 88 13.02 7.22 -10.51
N THR A 89 13.22 6.47 -11.59
CA THR A 89 12.33 5.37 -12.00
C THR A 89 13.15 4.11 -12.26
N ALA A 90 12.52 2.94 -12.13
CA ALA A 90 13.12 1.67 -12.55
C ALA A 90 12.04 0.68 -12.99
N LEU A 91 12.35 -0.13 -14.01
CA LEU A 91 11.50 -1.19 -14.52
C LEU A 91 12.30 -2.49 -14.54
N GLU A 92 11.74 -3.55 -13.97
CA GLU A 92 12.30 -4.89 -13.94
C GLU A 92 11.44 -5.80 -14.80
N MET A 93 12.07 -6.57 -15.67
CA MET A 93 11.44 -7.59 -16.50
C MET A 93 12.06 -8.96 -16.23
N ASP A 94 11.33 -10.04 -16.53
CA ASP A 94 11.90 -11.39 -16.55
C ASP A 94 12.71 -11.65 -17.83
N ASP A 95 13.34 -12.82 -17.91
CA ASP A 95 14.16 -13.22 -19.07
C ASP A 95 13.33 -13.37 -20.36
N SER A 96 12.00 -13.43 -20.25
CA SER A 96 11.05 -13.47 -21.37
C SER A 96 10.52 -12.08 -21.74
N GLY A 97 10.98 -11.01 -21.09
CA GLY A 97 10.53 -9.64 -21.32
C GLY A 97 9.18 -9.30 -20.67
N HIS A 98 8.67 -10.14 -19.76
CA HIS A 98 7.44 -9.81 -19.02
C HIS A 98 7.75 -8.91 -17.84
N PHE A 99 6.80 -8.02 -17.55
CA PHE A 99 6.83 -7.16 -16.38
C PHE A 99 6.99 -7.96 -15.07
N LYS A 100 7.96 -7.57 -14.23
CA LYS A 100 8.09 -8.04 -12.84
C LYS A 100 7.76 -6.96 -11.84
N PHE A 101 8.53 -5.86 -11.86
CA PHE A 101 8.42 -4.77 -10.88
C PHE A 101 8.60 -3.43 -11.56
N CYS A 102 8.03 -2.38 -10.99
CA CYS A 102 8.41 -1.01 -11.31
C CYS A 102 8.54 -0.18 -10.04
N PHE A 103 9.35 0.87 -10.12
CA PHE A 103 9.64 1.80 -9.06
C PHE A 103 9.59 3.22 -9.60
N MET A 104 9.02 4.14 -8.83
CA MET A 104 9.10 5.57 -9.08
C MET A 104 9.18 6.33 -7.76
N VAL A 105 10.02 7.36 -7.72
CA VAL A 105 10.09 8.34 -6.63
C VAL A 105 10.33 9.73 -7.22
N PHE A 106 9.49 10.68 -6.84
CA PHE A 106 9.56 12.05 -7.36
C PHE A 106 10.82 12.76 -6.86
N GLY A 107 11.43 13.58 -7.71
CA GLY A 107 12.61 14.39 -7.35
C GLY A 107 12.36 15.27 -6.12
N ALA A 108 11.19 15.90 -6.04
CA ALA A 108 10.79 16.69 -4.87
C ALA A 108 10.76 15.85 -3.56
N SER A 109 10.37 14.57 -3.64
CA SER A 109 10.39 13.66 -2.49
C SER A 109 11.83 13.32 -2.08
N ILE A 110 12.72 13.06 -3.06
CA ILE A 110 14.14 12.81 -2.81
C ILE A 110 14.79 14.02 -2.11
N GLU A 111 14.50 15.24 -2.60
CA GLU A 111 15.00 16.47 -1.98
C GLU A 111 14.45 16.65 -0.56
N GLY A 112 13.15 16.43 -0.34
CA GLY A 112 12.53 16.48 0.98
C GLY A 112 13.11 15.42 1.95
N TRP A 113 13.44 14.23 1.44
CA TRP A 113 14.01 13.15 2.22
C TRP A 113 15.39 13.48 2.79
N LYS A 114 16.12 14.46 2.25
CA LYS A 114 17.35 14.99 2.87
C LYS A 114 17.10 15.61 4.23
N TYR A 115 15.86 15.97 4.54
CA TYR A 115 15.45 16.57 5.81
C TYR A 115 14.68 15.59 6.73
N CYS A 116 14.10 14.51 6.19
CA CYS A 116 13.38 13.47 6.97
C CYS A 116 14.27 12.44 7.69
N ARG A 117 14.29 12.43 9.03
CA ARG A 117 15.03 11.40 9.81
C ARG A 117 14.32 10.04 9.92
N LEU A 118 13.05 9.98 9.52
CA LEU A 118 12.20 8.82 9.71
C LEU A 118 11.41 8.55 8.41
N ILE A 119 11.48 7.32 7.93
CA ILE A 119 10.74 6.86 6.74
C ILE A 119 9.76 5.78 7.18
N PHE A 120 8.49 5.94 6.81
CA PHE A 120 7.47 4.91 6.98
C PHE A 120 7.33 4.12 5.70
N VAL A 121 7.40 2.80 5.81
CA VAL A 121 7.19 1.87 4.69
C VAL A 121 6.04 0.96 5.03
N ASP A 122 5.06 0.88 4.12
CA ASP A 122 3.92 0.00 4.26
C ASP A 122 3.69 -0.77 2.96
N GLY A 123 3.29 -2.03 3.10
CA GLY A 123 2.85 -2.84 1.98
C GLY A 123 1.45 -2.42 1.56
N THR A 124 1.13 -2.55 0.28
CA THR A 124 -0.23 -2.33 -0.21
C THR A 124 -0.75 -3.66 -0.72
N PHE A 125 -2.03 -3.97 -0.50
CA PHE A 125 -2.62 -5.31 -0.70
C PHE A 125 -2.63 -5.86 -2.15
N LEU A 126 -1.66 -5.56 -3.00
CA LEU A 126 -1.29 -6.33 -4.19
C LEU A 126 -0.65 -7.66 -3.75
N LYS A 127 -1.44 -8.49 -3.04
CA LYS A 127 -0.99 -9.61 -2.20
C LYS A 127 -0.19 -10.72 -2.89
N TYR A 128 -0.19 -10.78 -4.21
CA TYR A 128 0.37 -11.94 -4.93
C TYR A 128 1.84 -11.79 -5.34
N SER A 129 2.45 -10.60 -5.18
CA SER A 129 3.84 -10.35 -5.58
C SER A 129 4.74 -9.82 -4.46
N GLU A 130 4.23 -9.61 -3.24
CA GLU A 130 5.02 -9.12 -2.10
C GLU A 130 5.80 -10.28 -1.45
N ASN A 131 7.10 -10.39 -1.76
CA ASN A 131 7.98 -11.43 -1.22
C ASN A 131 9.38 -10.86 -0.88
N ASP A 132 10.26 -11.71 -0.35
CA ASP A 132 11.61 -11.28 0.07
C ASP A 132 12.42 -10.68 -1.10
N VAL A 133 12.22 -11.16 -2.33
CA VAL A 133 12.90 -10.66 -3.54
C VAL A 133 12.36 -9.29 -3.93
N SER A 134 11.04 -9.12 -4.01
CA SER A 134 10.41 -7.86 -4.40
C SER A 134 10.74 -6.73 -3.44
N TRP A 135 10.74 -7.02 -2.12
CA TRP A 135 11.10 -6.03 -1.10
C TRP A 135 12.58 -5.71 -1.09
N THR A 136 13.46 -6.69 -1.33
CA THR A 136 14.91 -6.43 -1.48
C THR A 136 15.15 -5.49 -2.66
N TRP A 137 14.61 -5.80 -3.84
CA TRP A 137 14.74 -4.97 -5.04
C TRP A 137 14.19 -3.56 -4.81
N PHE A 138 13.02 -3.43 -4.17
CA PHE A 138 12.45 -2.13 -3.83
C PHE A 138 13.38 -1.30 -2.94
N PHE A 139 13.95 -1.91 -1.90
CA PHE A 139 14.88 -1.21 -1.00
C PHE A 139 16.19 -0.84 -1.69
N GLU A 140 16.69 -1.65 -2.62
CA GLU A 140 17.86 -1.30 -3.44
C GLU A 140 17.59 -0.07 -4.30
N LYS A 141 16.41 0.03 -4.92
CA LYS A 141 16.02 1.24 -5.68
C LYS A 141 15.88 2.45 -4.76
N ILE A 142 15.28 2.30 -3.58
CA ILE A 142 15.22 3.37 -2.58
C ILE A 142 16.62 3.83 -2.18
N ARG A 143 17.53 2.91 -1.83
CA ARG A 143 18.89 3.23 -1.40
C ARG A 143 19.68 3.92 -2.51
N GLY A 144 19.48 3.52 -3.77
CA GLY A 144 20.09 4.17 -4.92
C GLY A 144 19.52 5.56 -5.24
N SER A 145 18.34 5.91 -4.73
CA SER A 145 17.66 7.17 -5.05
C SER A 145 18.09 8.35 -4.18
N PHE A 146 18.79 8.13 -3.05
CA PHE A 146 19.30 9.19 -2.20
C PHE A 146 20.65 8.85 -1.60
N SER A 147 21.48 9.87 -1.36
CA SER A 147 22.81 9.72 -0.75
C SER A 147 22.73 9.21 0.69
N GLU A 148 23.73 8.45 1.11
CA GLU A 148 23.79 7.88 2.47
C GLU A 148 23.52 8.93 3.55
N ARG A 149 22.68 8.56 4.52
CA ARG A 149 22.24 9.48 5.57
C ARG A 149 22.41 8.88 6.95
N ALA A 150 23.27 9.51 7.72
CA ALA A 150 23.43 9.21 9.13
C ALA A 150 22.10 9.39 9.88
N ASN A 151 21.79 8.43 10.75
CA ASN A 151 20.65 8.45 11.67
C ASN A 151 19.27 8.30 11.02
N LEU A 152 19.19 7.76 9.80
CA LEU A 152 17.91 7.35 9.22
C LEU A 152 17.29 6.23 10.08
N VAL A 153 15.97 6.27 10.23
CA VAL A 153 15.18 5.24 10.88
C VAL A 153 14.07 4.81 9.92
N ILE A 154 14.00 3.51 9.64
CA ILE A 154 12.91 2.93 8.84
C ILE A 154 11.90 2.28 9.77
N VAL A 155 10.64 2.68 9.65
CA VAL A 155 9.52 2.11 10.41
C VAL A 155 8.60 1.38 9.44
N SER A 156 8.27 0.12 9.71
CA SER A 156 7.29 -0.59 8.87
C SER A 156 6.19 -1.31 9.63
N GLY A 157 5.14 -1.64 8.87
CA GLY A 157 3.94 -2.34 9.32
C GLY A 157 4.05 -3.87 9.33
N ARG A 158 2.98 -4.54 8.86
CA ARG A 158 2.67 -5.97 9.04
C ARG A 158 3.51 -6.95 8.22
N HIS A 159 4.11 -6.50 7.14
CA HIS A 159 4.63 -7.42 6.13
C HIS A 159 5.98 -8.03 6.57
N LEU A 160 6.05 -9.36 6.70
CA LEU A 160 7.21 -10.08 7.23
C LEU A 160 8.48 -9.94 6.37
N SER A 161 8.33 -9.73 5.06
CA SER A 161 9.45 -9.53 4.15
C SER A 161 10.08 -8.14 4.22
N ILE A 162 9.36 -7.12 4.73
CA ILE A 162 9.91 -5.76 4.85
C ILE A 162 11.13 -5.74 5.78
N PRO A 163 11.05 -6.22 7.05
CA PRO A 163 12.22 -6.24 7.92
C PRO A 163 13.41 -6.97 7.30
N LYS A 164 13.17 -8.08 6.59
CA LYS A 164 14.24 -8.83 5.92
C LYS A 164 14.92 -8.00 4.82
N GLY A 165 14.14 -7.33 3.98
CA GLY A 165 14.65 -6.44 2.93
C GLY A 165 15.41 -5.25 3.51
N VAL A 166 14.89 -4.61 4.57
CA VAL A 166 15.57 -3.49 5.25
C VAL A 166 16.91 -3.95 5.81
N LEU A 167 16.94 -5.05 6.56
CA LEU A 167 18.18 -5.55 7.18
C LEU A 167 19.21 -6.03 6.16
N LYS A 168 18.76 -6.44 4.96
CA LYS A 168 19.65 -6.84 3.86
C LYS A 168 20.25 -5.64 3.14
N VAL A 169 19.44 -4.60 2.88
CA VAL A 169 19.84 -3.45 2.06
C VAL A 169 20.41 -2.31 2.88
N PHE A 170 19.95 -2.09 4.11
CA PHE A 170 20.39 -1.01 4.98
C PHE A 170 21.06 -1.56 6.24
N LEU A 171 22.39 -1.73 6.18
CA LEU A 171 23.17 -2.29 7.29
C LEU A 171 23.42 -1.29 8.43
N ASP A 172 23.30 0.01 8.15
CA ASP A 172 23.62 1.13 9.03
C ASP A 172 22.38 1.87 9.57
N VAL A 173 21.18 1.42 9.18
CA VAL A 173 19.90 2.06 9.51
C VAL A 173 19.19 1.31 10.64
N GLU A 174 18.59 2.05 11.56
CA GLU A 174 17.78 1.46 12.62
C GLU A 174 16.39 1.08 12.07
N TYR A 175 16.06 -0.21 12.12
CA TYR A 175 14.74 -0.72 11.79
C TYR A 175 13.82 -0.74 13.01
N CYS A 176 12.59 -0.23 12.83
CA CYS A 176 11.58 -0.11 13.87
C CYS A 176 10.26 -0.77 13.46
N VAL A 177 9.56 -1.32 14.45
CA VAL A 177 8.25 -1.94 14.25
C VAL A 177 7.16 -0.93 14.58
N CYS A 178 6.20 -0.78 13.68
CA CYS A 178 5.04 0.05 13.87
C CYS A 178 4.26 -0.30 15.15
N THR A 179 3.97 0.70 15.99
CA THR A 179 3.23 0.52 17.25
C THR A 179 1.82 -0.03 17.05
N LYS A 180 1.11 0.38 15.98
CA LYS A 180 -0.21 -0.19 15.64
C LYS A 180 -0.12 -1.68 15.32
N GLN A 181 0.99 -2.12 14.73
CA GLN A 181 1.17 -3.53 14.41
C GLN A 181 1.38 -4.37 15.67
N ILE A 182 2.22 -3.88 16.59
CA ILE A 182 2.41 -4.52 17.89
C ILE A 182 1.09 -4.60 18.64
N LEU A 183 0.32 -3.50 18.69
CA LEU A 183 -0.99 -3.49 19.34
C LEU A 183 -1.95 -4.50 18.70
N SER A 184 -1.93 -4.63 17.38
CA SER A 184 -2.78 -5.59 16.65
C SER A 184 -2.42 -7.03 17.04
N ASN A 185 -1.13 -7.37 17.09
CA ASN A 185 -0.68 -8.69 17.54
C ASN A 185 -0.99 -8.95 19.02
N LEU A 186 -0.85 -7.94 19.88
CA LEU A 186 -1.23 -8.02 21.29
C LEU A 186 -2.72 -8.31 21.45
N LYS A 187 -3.59 -7.63 20.69
CA LYS A 187 -5.04 -7.86 20.70
C LYS A 187 -5.39 -9.28 20.24
N LEU A 188 -4.68 -9.83 19.25
CA LEU A 188 -4.87 -11.21 18.81
C LEU A 188 -4.43 -12.24 19.85
N HIS A 189 -3.26 -12.03 20.47
CA HIS A 189 -2.66 -12.98 21.40
C HIS A 189 -3.34 -12.97 22.78
N PHE A 190 -3.60 -11.77 23.34
CA PHE A 190 -4.11 -11.63 24.70
C PHE A 190 -5.62 -11.38 24.76
N LYS A 191 -6.27 -11.03 23.64
CA LYS A 191 -7.72 -10.82 23.50
C LYS A 191 -8.36 -9.90 24.55
N ASN A 192 -7.58 -8.98 25.12
CA ASN A 192 -8.05 -8.08 26.16
C ASN A 192 -8.36 -6.69 25.57
N PRO A 193 -9.58 -6.15 25.79
CA PRO A 193 -9.99 -4.88 25.19
C PRO A 193 -9.25 -3.67 25.77
N LEU A 194 -8.70 -3.75 26.98
CA LEU A 194 -8.05 -2.62 27.66
C LEU A 194 -6.61 -2.36 27.17
N LEU A 195 -6.05 -3.24 26.33
CA LEU A 195 -4.62 -3.18 25.96
C LEU A 195 -4.26 -1.89 25.21
N ASP A 196 -5.18 -1.31 24.44
CA ASP A 196 -4.95 -0.07 23.71
C ASP A 196 -4.74 1.14 24.65
N LYS A 197 -5.55 1.24 25.71
CA LYS A 197 -5.45 2.28 26.74
C LYS A 197 -4.06 2.32 27.38
N TYR A 198 -3.46 1.17 27.65
CA TYR A 198 -2.18 1.09 28.34
C TYR A 198 -0.97 0.97 27.41
N PHE A 199 -1.13 0.51 26.16
CA PHE A 199 -0.01 0.26 25.25
C PHE A 199 0.64 1.55 24.77
N PHE A 200 -0.17 2.51 24.34
CA PHE A 200 0.35 3.74 23.78
C PHE A 200 1.14 4.56 24.81
N SER A 201 0.69 4.66 26.06
CA SER A 201 1.41 5.39 27.12
C SER A 201 2.84 4.86 27.33
N ARG A 202 3.10 3.57 27.06
CA ARG A 202 4.47 3.01 27.08
C ARG A 202 5.25 3.29 25.83
N ALA A 203 4.66 3.03 24.67
CA ALA A 203 5.32 3.25 23.40
C ALA A 203 5.81 4.71 23.30
N TYR A 204 5.03 5.64 23.86
CA TYR A 204 5.32 7.07 23.93
C TYR A 204 5.85 7.52 25.31
N ALA A 205 6.38 6.67 26.18
CA ALA A 205 7.06 7.17 27.38
C ALA A 205 8.29 8.02 26.98
N TYR A 206 8.54 9.13 27.68
CA TYR A 206 9.74 9.95 27.44
C TYR A 206 10.95 9.35 28.15
N THR A 207 10.72 8.77 29.33
CA THR A 207 11.78 8.22 30.18
C THR A 207 11.61 6.73 30.41
N VAL A 208 12.72 6.06 30.74
CA VAL A 208 12.70 4.65 31.16
C VAL A 208 11.85 4.46 32.43
N LYS A 209 11.86 5.44 33.33
CA LYS A 209 11.05 5.41 34.57
C LYS A 209 9.56 5.39 34.28
N GLU A 210 9.08 6.28 33.40
CA GLU A 210 7.68 6.30 32.96
C GLU A 210 7.29 5.02 32.22
N PHE A 211 8.18 4.53 31.35
CA PHE A 211 7.97 3.28 30.63
C PHE A 211 7.75 2.11 31.61
N GLU A 212 8.64 1.98 32.60
CA GLU A 212 8.57 0.90 33.59
C GLU A 212 7.33 1.01 34.48
N TYR A 213 6.93 2.22 34.85
CA TYR A 213 5.67 2.45 35.56
C TYR A 213 4.48 1.89 34.78
N HIS A 214 4.32 2.28 33.51
CA HIS A 214 3.23 1.78 32.69
C HIS A 214 3.37 0.29 32.35
N MET A 215 4.59 -0.26 32.33
CA MET A 215 4.81 -1.70 32.11
C MET A 215 4.32 -2.53 33.30
N ARG A 216 4.53 -2.05 34.53
CA ARG A 216 3.95 -2.65 35.74
C ARG A 216 2.43 -2.62 35.70
N CYS A 217 1.83 -1.49 35.32
CA CYS A 217 0.36 -1.38 35.17
C CYS A 217 -0.22 -2.32 34.11
N MET A 218 0.51 -2.66 33.03
CA MET A 218 0.01 -3.65 32.08
C MET A 218 0.26 -5.09 32.54
N LYS A 219 1.34 -5.33 33.30
CA LYS A 219 1.63 -6.67 33.86
C LYS A 219 0.54 -7.12 34.83
N SER A 220 -0.10 -6.21 35.55
CA SER A 220 -1.25 -6.54 36.42
C SER A 220 -2.48 -6.99 35.64
N ILE A 221 -2.57 -6.68 34.34
CA ILE A 221 -3.66 -7.12 33.45
C ILE A 221 -3.27 -8.42 32.72
N CYS A 222 -2.01 -8.51 32.26
CA CYS A 222 -1.49 -9.65 31.52
C CYS A 222 -0.05 -9.95 31.98
N SER A 223 0.11 -11.01 32.78
CA SER A 223 1.39 -11.37 33.43
C SER A 223 2.55 -11.59 32.44
N ASN A 224 2.28 -12.19 31.28
CA ASN A 224 3.28 -12.55 30.27
C ASN A 224 3.56 -11.44 29.24
N ILE A 225 2.91 -10.28 29.35
CA ILE A 225 3.00 -9.25 28.29
C ILE A 225 4.38 -8.61 28.17
N ARG A 226 5.10 -8.50 29.29
CA ARG A 226 6.47 -7.98 29.29
C ARG A 226 7.41 -8.90 28.51
N TYR A 227 7.29 -10.21 28.71
CA TYR A 227 8.10 -11.20 28.00
C TYR A 227 7.86 -11.12 26.49
N TYR A 228 6.59 -11.08 26.08
CA TYR A 228 6.22 -10.90 24.67
C TYR A 228 6.78 -9.59 24.08
N LEU A 229 6.64 -8.47 24.78
CA LEU A 229 7.13 -7.18 24.28
C LEU A 229 8.66 -7.08 24.27
N SER A 230 9.32 -7.82 25.17
CA SER A 230 10.78 -7.93 25.23
C SER A 230 11.32 -8.79 24.09
N SER A 231 10.60 -9.84 23.67
CA SER A 231 11.02 -10.68 22.53
C SER A 231 10.93 -9.94 21.19
N VAL A 232 10.05 -8.93 21.09
CA VAL A 232 10.04 -7.99 19.95
C VAL A 232 11.28 -7.08 19.97
N GLY A 233 11.77 -6.71 21.16
CA GLY A 233 12.85 -5.75 21.40
C GLY A 233 12.31 -4.36 21.69
N PHE A 234 12.49 -3.86 22.92
CA PHE A 234 11.95 -2.56 23.35
C PHE A 234 12.52 -1.41 22.53
N GLU A 235 13.79 -1.51 22.15
CA GLU A 235 14.45 -0.59 21.26
C GLU A 235 13.68 -0.44 19.95
N LYS A 236 13.02 -1.46 19.39
CA LYS A 236 12.36 -1.36 18.06
C LYS A 236 11.04 -0.58 18.06
N TRP A 237 10.44 -0.31 19.22
CA TRP A 237 9.10 0.27 19.27
C TRP A 237 8.83 1.24 20.42
N SER A 238 9.65 1.21 21.47
CA SER A 238 9.56 2.15 22.58
C SER A 238 10.43 3.37 22.29
N ARG A 239 9.87 4.56 22.54
CA ARG A 239 10.65 5.78 22.48
C ARG A 239 11.71 5.85 23.58
N ALA A 240 11.37 5.40 24.79
CA ALA A 240 12.28 5.47 25.95
C ALA A 240 13.54 4.60 25.80
N TYR A 241 13.47 3.51 25.04
CA TYR A 241 14.59 2.59 24.78
C TYR A 241 15.19 2.77 23.38
N SER A 242 14.68 3.72 22.60
CA SER A 242 15.20 3.98 21.26
C SER A 242 16.62 4.52 21.33
N ARG A 243 17.53 3.99 20.51
CA ARG A 243 18.90 4.49 20.40
C ARG A 243 18.96 5.86 19.72
N ARG A 244 17.99 6.16 18.85
CA ARG A 244 17.86 7.45 18.16
C ARG A 244 16.71 8.27 18.75
N ARG A 245 16.78 9.61 18.71
CA ARG A 245 15.67 10.47 19.17
C ARG A 245 14.47 10.29 18.24
N ARG A 246 13.49 9.48 18.67
CA ARG A 246 12.21 9.33 17.98
C ARG A 246 11.24 10.39 18.47
N TYR A 247 10.85 11.28 17.55
CA TYR A 247 9.82 12.28 17.82
C TYR A 247 8.43 11.61 17.85
N ARG A 248 7.36 12.41 17.81
CA ARG A 248 5.94 12.00 17.91
C ARG A 248 5.47 11.02 16.81
N MET A 249 6.31 10.74 15.80
CA MET A 249 6.01 9.90 14.64
C MET A 249 6.29 8.41 14.89
N MET A 250 5.57 7.78 15.84
CA MET A 250 5.60 6.30 15.99
C MET A 250 4.30 5.63 15.49
N LYS A 251 3.40 6.42 14.88
CA LYS A 251 2.18 5.95 14.22
C LYS A 251 2.37 6.02 12.71
N PRO A 252 2.01 4.98 11.95
CA PRO A 252 2.06 4.98 10.48
C PRO A 252 0.88 5.75 9.88
N ASN A 253 0.31 6.75 10.57
CA ASN A 253 -0.92 7.41 10.12
C ASN A 253 -0.74 8.01 8.72
N CYS A 254 0.47 8.49 8.41
CA CYS A 254 0.82 9.01 7.09
C CYS A 254 0.78 7.92 5.99
N ALA A 255 1.35 6.74 6.26
CA ALA A 255 1.34 5.65 5.29
C ALA A 255 -0.07 5.07 5.12
N GLU A 256 -0.82 4.90 6.21
CA GLU A 256 -2.19 4.41 6.17
C GLU A 256 -3.14 5.38 5.45
N SER A 257 -3.00 6.69 5.65
CA SER A 257 -3.84 7.69 4.97
C SER A 257 -3.57 7.72 3.47
N VAL A 258 -2.29 7.64 3.06
CA VAL A 258 -1.93 7.52 1.63
C VAL A 258 -2.48 6.21 1.07
N ASN A 259 -2.35 5.12 1.82
CA ASN A 259 -2.92 3.82 1.45
C ASN A 259 -4.45 3.85 1.37
N SER A 260 -5.17 4.66 2.15
CA SER A 260 -6.62 4.78 1.98
C SER A 260 -6.98 5.50 0.68
N VAL A 261 -6.24 6.55 0.32
CA VAL A 261 -6.44 7.30 -0.93
C VAL A 261 -6.18 6.40 -2.15
N PHE A 262 -5.13 5.57 -2.11
CA PHE A 262 -4.79 4.69 -3.23
C PHE A 262 -5.64 3.41 -3.31
N LYS A 263 -6.60 3.20 -2.41
CA LYS A 263 -7.35 1.94 -2.34
C LYS A 263 -8.13 1.64 -3.63
N ASP A 264 -8.73 2.66 -4.23
CA ASP A 264 -9.53 2.49 -5.45
C ASP A 264 -8.70 2.59 -6.73
N LEU A 265 -7.62 3.38 -6.72
CA LEU A 265 -6.69 3.50 -7.85
C LEU A 265 -6.05 2.15 -8.23
N ARG A 266 -5.87 1.25 -7.26
CA ARG A 266 -5.32 -0.10 -7.46
C ARG A 266 -6.18 -1.01 -8.34
N LYS A 267 -7.43 -0.66 -8.58
CA LYS A 267 -8.34 -1.43 -9.44
C LYS A 267 -8.14 -1.10 -10.92
N LEU A 268 -7.42 -0.01 -11.21
CA LEU A 268 -7.16 0.48 -12.56
C LEU A 268 -6.02 -0.31 -13.23
N PRO A 269 -5.96 -0.33 -14.57
CA PRO A 269 -4.77 -0.79 -15.30
C PRO A 269 -3.51 -0.05 -14.84
N VAL A 270 -2.33 -0.67 -14.94
CA VAL A 270 -1.11 -0.18 -14.28
C VAL A 270 -0.72 1.23 -14.73
N ALA A 271 -0.81 1.53 -16.03
CA ALA A 271 -0.49 2.86 -16.56
C ALA A 271 -1.44 3.93 -16.00
N THR A 272 -2.75 3.66 -16.00
CA THR A 272 -3.76 4.55 -15.44
C THR A 272 -3.56 4.73 -13.93
N MET A 273 -3.27 3.65 -13.21
CA MET A 273 -2.96 3.69 -11.78
C MET A 273 -1.76 4.59 -11.49
N LEU A 274 -0.66 4.45 -12.25
CA LEU A 274 0.54 5.28 -12.08
C LEU A 274 0.26 6.77 -12.38
N CYS A 275 -0.49 7.06 -13.45
CA CYS A 275 -0.95 8.42 -13.75
C CYS A 275 -1.80 9.00 -12.61
N SER A 276 -2.78 8.25 -12.10
CA SER A 276 -3.63 8.73 -11.00
C SER A 276 -2.86 8.91 -9.69
N ILE A 277 -1.87 8.04 -9.40
CA ILE A 277 -0.99 8.22 -8.23
C ILE A 277 -0.18 9.51 -8.37
N ARG A 278 0.38 9.77 -9.57
CA ARG A 278 1.07 11.03 -9.87
C ARG A 278 0.16 12.23 -9.63
N ASP A 279 -1.05 12.22 -10.17
CA ASP A 279 -2.00 13.33 -10.06
C ASP A 279 -2.46 13.57 -8.61
N VAL A 280 -2.43 12.55 -7.74
CA VAL A 280 -2.71 12.74 -6.31
C VAL A 280 -1.51 13.36 -5.59
N LEU A 281 -0.30 12.97 -5.94
CA LEU A 281 0.93 13.36 -5.22
C LEU A 281 1.55 14.67 -5.71
N GLN A 282 1.19 15.15 -6.90
CA GLN A 282 1.77 16.32 -7.54
C GLN A 282 0.76 17.46 -7.79
N LYS A 283 -0.32 17.50 -7.01
CA LYS A 283 -1.26 18.62 -6.99
C LYS A 283 -0.69 19.86 -6.31
#